data_AF-A0A538RMR7-F1
#
_entry.id   AF-A0A538RMR7-F1
#
_cell.length_a   1.000
_cell.length_b   1.000
_cell.length_c   1.000
_cell.angle_alpha   90.00
_cell.angle_beta   90.00
_cell.angle_gamma   90.00
#
_symmetry.space_group_name_H-M   'P 1'
#
loop_
_entity.id
_entity.type
_entity.pdbx_description
1 polymer ?
#
loop_
_entity_poly.entity_id
_entity_poly.type
_entity_poly.pdbx_seq_one_letter_code
_entity_poly.pdbx_strand_id
1 'polypeptide(L)'
;MHACELADGNRWEKEIAKLAIKKLSPNDEIGIIGFDWGGHKWHLPLQEIRNRQRAMFGIVDRMTPGDMPDFDTPLKMAYDSLTESKRQLATKHIIVITDGDPQLSNYQLLASMKKAGVSLTTVGVATHGVNEDGKLREMAAKASRGGSFHKVISPKALPAIYIKETRLVSQSFVATNRFVPQLLLRGGPTEKLPEQLKPLYGYVRTTPKQSPLVEIAIGGPQLGEQEFPILAYWHYGLGKAIAFTSDARSQPGRPAWDRDWASSDIYSKFWEQVVEWSLRPTETGRMTMMTEYNDGKVKVIVDARDDNNRPLTDLILRGGVTSPMVKDDRKQE
;
A
#
# COMPACT_ATOMS: atom_id res chain seq x y z
N MET A 1 -12.95 -11.62 -18.43
CA MET A 1 -12.08 -12.08 -19.53
C MET A 1 -12.96 -12.75 -20.54
N HIS A 2 -12.92 -12.25 -21.76
CA HIS A 2 -13.73 -12.70 -22.89
C HIS A 2 -12.77 -12.91 -24.04
N ALA A 3 -12.94 -14.02 -24.74
CA ALA A 3 -12.07 -14.39 -25.85
C ALA A 3 -12.01 -13.27 -26.88
N CYS A 4 -10.82 -12.79 -27.21
CA CYS A 4 -10.66 -11.78 -28.26
C CYS A 4 -10.23 -12.44 -29.57
N GLU A 5 -10.74 -11.99 -30.72
CA GLU A 5 -10.37 -12.46 -32.08
C GLU A 5 -8.92 -12.17 -32.53
N LEU A 6 -8.07 -11.77 -31.60
CA LEU A 6 -6.66 -11.54 -31.84
C LEU A 6 -5.89 -12.87 -31.98
N ALA A 7 -4.88 -12.90 -32.86
CA ALA A 7 -3.86 -13.95 -32.83
C ALA A 7 -3.26 -14.08 -31.41
N ASP A 8 -3.32 -15.29 -30.85
CA ASP A 8 -2.96 -15.58 -29.45
C ASP A 8 -3.76 -14.78 -28.39
N GLY A 9 -5.00 -14.35 -28.66
CA GLY A 9 -5.83 -13.55 -27.75
C GLY A 9 -5.88 -14.10 -26.32
N ASN A 10 -6.23 -15.39 -26.21
CA ASN A 10 -6.25 -16.11 -24.93
C ASN A 10 -4.89 -16.14 -24.21
N ARG A 11 -3.77 -16.17 -24.94
CA ARG A 11 -2.42 -16.11 -24.34
C ARG A 11 -2.15 -14.72 -23.76
N TRP A 12 -2.47 -13.66 -24.51
CA TRP A 12 -2.28 -12.29 -24.06
C TRP A 12 -3.11 -11.99 -22.82
N GLU A 13 -4.38 -12.36 -22.85
CA GLU A 13 -5.31 -12.31 -21.73
C GLU A 13 -4.74 -12.93 -20.44
N LYS A 14 -4.15 -14.13 -20.54
CA LYS A 14 -3.48 -14.80 -19.40
C LYS A 14 -2.26 -14.03 -18.92
N GLU A 15 -1.39 -13.60 -19.83
CA GLU A 15 -0.18 -12.84 -19.46
C GLU A 15 -0.52 -11.53 -18.76
N ILE A 16 -1.58 -10.85 -19.23
CA ILE A 16 -2.08 -9.63 -18.63
C ILE A 16 -2.64 -9.87 -17.23
N ALA A 17 -3.45 -10.92 -17.04
CA ALA A 17 -3.96 -11.30 -15.73
C ALA A 17 -2.81 -11.59 -14.74
N LYS A 18 -1.76 -12.29 -15.18
CA LYS A 18 -0.55 -12.50 -14.36
C LYS A 18 0.18 -11.20 -14.04
N LEU A 19 0.27 -10.27 -14.99
CA LEU A 19 0.87 -8.95 -14.75
C LEU A 19 0.09 -8.14 -13.72
N ALA A 20 -1.24 -8.20 -13.73
CA ALA A 20 -2.09 -7.58 -12.72
C ALA A 20 -1.78 -8.15 -11.32
N ILE A 21 -1.77 -9.49 -11.19
CA ILE A 21 -1.45 -10.18 -9.93
C ILE A 21 -0.06 -9.78 -9.41
N LYS A 22 0.93 -9.60 -10.30
CA LYS A 22 2.30 -9.19 -9.91
C LYS A 22 2.39 -7.76 -9.39
N LYS A 23 1.47 -6.87 -9.79
CA LYS A 23 1.52 -5.44 -9.44
C LYS A 23 0.76 -5.10 -8.17
N LEU A 24 -0.18 -5.95 -7.80
CA LEU A 24 -0.93 -5.83 -6.57
C LEU A 24 -0.09 -6.27 -5.36
N SER A 25 -0.36 -5.63 -4.22
CA SER A 25 0.21 -5.95 -2.92
C SER A 25 -0.36 -7.28 -2.40
N PRO A 26 0.36 -8.02 -1.53
CA PRO A 26 -0.20 -9.20 -0.86
C PRO A 26 -1.54 -8.99 -0.16
N ASN A 27 -1.85 -7.76 0.26
CA ASN A 27 -3.12 -7.45 0.96
C ASN A 27 -4.24 -7.03 0.01
N ASP A 28 -3.95 -6.83 -1.27
CA ASP A 28 -5.00 -6.50 -2.25
C ASP A 28 -5.80 -7.76 -2.58
N GLU A 29 -7.09 -7.56 -2.85
CA GLU A 29 -7.95 -8.63 -3.35
C GLU A 29 -8.02 -8.60 -4.87
N ILE A 30 -7.92 -9.78 -5.49
CA ILE A 30 -8.10 -9.95 -6.92
C ILE A 30 -9.05 -11.11 -7.20
N GLY A 31 -9.92 -10.91 -8.19
CA GLY A 31 -10.77 -11.95 -8.73
C GLY A 31 -10.76 -11.90 -10.25
N ILE A 32 -11.05 -13.03 -10.88
CA ILE A 32 -11.07 -13.20 -12.33
C ILE A 32 -12.37 -13.90 -12.72
N ILE A 33 -13.20 -13.20 -13.49
CA ILE A 33 -14.42 -13.72 -14.09
C ILE A 33 -14.15 -14.00 -15.56
N GLY A 34 -14.66 -15.12 -16.06
CA GLY A 34 -14.63 -15.48 -17.46
C GLY A 34 -15.87 -16.24 -17.86
N PHE A 35 -15.98 -16.49 -19.15
CA PHE A 35 -16.99 -17.36 -19.73
C PHE A 35 -16.30 -18.62 -20.26
N ASP A 36 -16.86 -19.79 -19.98
CA ASP A 36 -16.46 -21.02 -20.65
C ASP A 36 -17.68 -21.89 -20.96
N TRP A 37 -17.48 -23.16 -21.30
CA TRP A 37 -18.56 -24.06 -21.70
C TRP A 37 -19.68 -24.20 -20.65
N GLY A 38 -19.38 -23.92 -19.37
CA GLY A 38 -20.37 -23.92 -18.29
C GLY A 38 -21.06 -22.58 -18.05
N GLY A 39 -20.77 -21.55 -18.85
CA GLY A 39 -21.29 -20.19 -18.70
C GLY A 39 -20.34 -19.25 -17.94
N HIS A 40 -20.91 -18.16 -17.42
CA HIS A 40 -20.17 -17.17 -16.63
C HIS A 40 -19.74 -17.76 -15.29
N LYS A 41 -18.45 -17.64 -14.94
CA LYS A 41 -17.96 -18.10 -13.64
C LYS A 41 -16.73 -17.36 -13.14
N TRP A 42 -16.51 -17.46 -11.83
CA TRP A 42 -15.24 -17.09 -11.21
C TRP A 42 -14.19 -18.16 -11.51
N HIS A 43 -13.22 -17.86 -12.36
CA HIS A 43 -12.01 -18.69 -12.47
C HIS A 43 -11.12 -18.51 -11.25
N LEU A 44 -11.10 -17.29 -10.70
CA LEU A 44 -10.49 -16.96 -9.42
C LEU A 44 -11.49 -16.15 -8.62
N PRO A 45 -12.14 -16.71 -7.58
CA PRO A 45 -12.99 -15.93 -6.70
C PRO A 45 -12.21 -14.79 -6.06
N LEU A 46 -12.89 -13.64 -5.84
CA LEU A 46 -12.29 -12.47 -5.22
C LEU A 46 -11.71 -12.82 -3.84
N GLN A 47 -10.38 -12.73 -3.74
CA GLN A 47 -9.63 -13.10 -2.53
C GLN A 47 -8.31 -12.33 -2.45
N GLU A 48 -7.79 -12.22 -1.23
CA GLU A 48 -6.47 -11.63 -0.98
C GLU A 48 -5.35 -12.43 -1.67
N ILE A 49 -4.33 -11.72 -2.15
CA ILE A 49 -3.18 -12.31 -2.85
C ILE A 49 -2.27 -13.10 -1.90
N ARG A 50 -1.96 -12.54 -0.73
CA ARG A 50 -1.02 -13.06 0.28
C ARG A 50 0.26 -13.60 -0.37
N ASN A 51 0.70 -14.79 0.07
CA ASN A 51 1.81 -15.54 -0.53
C ASN A 51 1.35 -16.54 -1.62
N ARG A 52 0.16 -16.33 -2.22
CA ARG A 52 -0.48 -17.28 -3.14
C ARG A 52 -0.30 -16.94 -4.63
N GLN A 53 0.52 -15.94 -4.97
CA GLN A 53 0.74 -15.51 -6.37
C GLN A 53 1.04 -16.67 -7.32
N ARG A 54 1.92 -17.61 -6.94
CA ARG A 54 2.29 -18.76 -7.77
C ARG A 54 1.10 -19.70 -8.03
N ALA A 55 0.24 -19.90 -7.03
CA ALA A 55 -0.97 -20.71 -7.17
C ALA A 55 -1.98 -20.00 -8.09
N MET A 56 -2.13 -18.68 -7.96
CA MET A 56 -3.00 -17.87 -8.82
C MET A 56 -2.53 -17.89 -10.28
N PHE A 57 -1.22 -17.83 -10.55
CA PHE A 57 -0.70 -18.00 -11.92
C PHE A 57 -1.09 -19.34 -12.52
N GLY A 58 -1.00 -20.42 -11.74
CA GLY A 58 -1.43 -21.75 -12.19
C GLY A 58 -2.93 -21.82 -12.52
N ILE A 59 -3.78 -21.07 -11.80
CA ILE A 59 -5.21 -20.94 -12.13
C ILE A 59 -5.37 -20.24 -13.48
N VAL A 60 -4.70 -19.09 -13.66
CA VAL A 60 -4.73 -18.32 -14.91
C VAL A 60 -4.24 -19.15 -16.11
N ASP A 61 -3.18 -19.92 -15.93
CA ASP A 61 -2.62 -20.78 -16.99
C ASP A 61 -3.62 -21.81 -17.51
N ARG A 62 -4.48 -22.33 -16.64
CA ARG A 62 -5.51 -23.34 -16.98
C ARG A 62 -6.79 -22.73 -17.54
N MET A 63 -6.95 -21.41 -17.51
CA MET A 63 -8.16 -20.78 -18.04
C MET A 63 -8.29 -21.01 -19.55
N THR A 64 -9.51 -21.15 -20.03
CA THR A 64 -9.83 -21.17 -21.46
C THR A 64 -10.98 -20.19 -21.68
N PRO A 65 -10.68 -18.87 -21.78
CA PRO A 65 -11.70 -17.88 -22.04
C PRO A 65 -12.46 -18.24 -23.31
N GLY A 66 -13.78 -18.27 -23.21
CA GLY A 66 -14.72 -18.45 -24.30
C GLY A 66 -15.36 -17.13 -24.69
N ASP A 67 -16.22 -17.24 -25.69
CA ASP A 67 -16.99 -16.14 -26.23
C ASP A 67 -18.21 -15.84 -25.33
N MET A 68 -18.35 -14.60 -24.93
CA MET A 68 -19.24 -14.20 -23.83
C MET A 68 -20.52 -13.58 -24.40
N PRO A 69 -21.72 -14.03 -24.00
CA PRO A 69 -22.95 -13.52 -24.61
C PRO A 69 -23.34 -12.12 -24.12
N ASP A 70 -22.97 -11.74 -22.89
CA ASP A 70 -23.39 -10.50 -22.26
C ASP A 70 -22.38 -9.93 -21.25
N PHE A 71 -22.40 -8.62 -21.07
CA PHE A 71 -21.65 -7.91 -20.02
C PHE A 71 -22.41 -7.86 -18.69
N ASP A 72 -23.73 -8.04 -18.69
CA ASP A 72 -24.59 -7.83 -17.51
C ASP A 72 -24.25 -8.77 -16.36
N THR A 73 -24.15 -10.07 -16.65
CA THR A 73 -23.86 -11.13 -15.69
C THR A 73 -22.50 -10.97 -15.01
N PRO A 74 -21.36 -10.86 -15.73
CA PRO A 74 -20.06 -10.74 -15.10
C PRO A 74 -19.89 -9.41 -14.36
N LEU A 75 -20.47 -8.31 -14.87
CA LEU A 75 -20.45 -7.03 -14.15
C LEU A 75 -21.25 -7.09 -12.86
N LYS A 76 -22.40 -7.80 -12.85
CA LYS A 76 -23.20 -7.98 -11.64
C LYS A 76 -22.45 -8.81 -10.60
N MET A 77 -21.85 -9.93 -11.01
CA MET A 77 -21.01 -10.78 -10.15
C MET A 77 -19.87 -9.99 -9.50
N ALA A 78 -19.16 -9.18 -10.29
CA ALA A 78 -18.09 -8.33 -9.80
C ALA A 78 -18.60 -7.23 -8.85
N TYR A 79 -19.70 -6.55 -9.21
CA TYR A 79 -20.34 -5.54 -8.37
C TYR A 79 -20.73 -6.09 -7.00
N ASP A 80 -21.40 -7.24 -6.95
CA ASP A 80 -21.83 -7.85 -5.69
C ASP A 80 -20.64 -8.16 -4.77
N SER A 81 -19.57 -8.73 -5.34
CA SER A 81 -18.37 -9.06 -4.56
C SER A 81 -17.62 -7.81 -4.09
N LEU A 82 -17.50 -6.78 -4.93
CA LEU A 82 -16.80 -5.53 -4.58
C LEU A 82 -17.59 -4.65 -3.60
N THR A 83 -18.90 -4.85 -3.49
CA THR A 83 -19.78 -4.09 -2.58
C THR A 83 -20.10 -4.83 -1.29
N GLU A 84 -19.57 -6.03 -1.10
CA GLU A 84 -19.74 -6.81 0.12
C GLU A 84 -19.17 -6.05 1.33
N SER A 85 -20.04 -5.72 2.30
CA SER A 85 -19.70 -4.84 3.43
C SER A 85 -18.57 -5.38 4.31
N LYS A 86 -18.42 -6.70 4.39
CA LYS A 86 -17.40 -7.38 5.20
C LYS A 86 -15.97 -7.12 4.72
N ARG A 87 -15.77 -6.87 3.42
CA ARG A 87 -14.43 -6.75 2.80
C ARG A 87 -13.77 -5.39 3.03
N GLN A 88 -14.55 -4.36 3.34
CA GLN A 88 -14.05 -3.00 3.65
C GLN A 88 -13.04 -2.46 2.61
N LEU A 89 -13.25 -2.76 1.32
CA LEU A 89 -12.34 -2.38 0.23
C LEU A 89 -12.25 -0.86 0.09
N ALA A 90 -11.03 -0.33 0.14
CA ALA A 90 -10.74 1.09 0.00
C ALA A 90 -10.90 1.60 -1.44
N THR A 91 -10.63 0.76 -2.42
CA THR A 91 -10.81 1.07 -3.84
C THR A 91 -11.34 -0.15 -4.56
N LYS A 92 -12.31 0.08 -5.45
CA LYS A 92 -13.05 -0.97 -6.16
C LYS A 92 -12.95 -0.66 -7.65
N HIS A 93 -12.36 -1.57 -8.41
CA HIS A 93 -12.11 -1.36 -9.82
C HIS A 93 -12.33 -2.64 -10.61
N ILE A 94 -12.94 -2.51 -11.78
CA ILE A 94 -13.16 -3.58 -12.73
C ILE A 94 -12.43 -3.24 -14.02
N ILE A 95 -11.72 -4.21 -14.59
CA ILE A 95 -11.14 -4.12 -15.93
C ILE A 95 -11.81 -5.18 -16.80
N VAL A 96 -12.42 -4.74 -17.91
CA VAL A 96 -13.04 -5.60 -18.92
C VAL A 96 -12.12 -5.62 -20.15
N ILE A 97 -11.74 -6.83 -20.58
CA ILE A 97 -11.05 -7.08 -21.84
C ILE A 97 -12.05 -7.76 -22.77
N THR A 98 -12.23 -7.23 -23.97
CA THR A 98 -13.22 -7.71 -24.93
C THR A 98 -12.95 -7.15 -26.34
N ASP A 99 -13.44 -7.82 -27.38
CA ASP A 99 -13.60 -7.25 -28.73
C ASP A 99 -14.88 -6.41 -28.89
N GLY A 100 -15.73 -6.38 -27.86
CA GLY A 100 -16.94 -5.59 -27.80
C GLY A 100 -18.19 -6.28 -28.33
N ASP A 101 -18.12 -7.54 -28.77
CA ASP A 101 -19.31 -8.30 -29.21
C ASP A 101 -20.40 -8.50 -28.13
N PRO A 102 -20.05 -8.76 -26.84
CA PRO A 102 -21.06 -9.01 -25.82
C PRO A 102 -22.04 -7.84 -25.66
N GLN A 103 -23.32 -8.13 -25.43
CA GLN A 103 -24.32 -7.08 -25.27
C GLN A 103 -24.40 -6.60 -23.81
N LEU A 104 -24.69 -5.31 -23.62
CA LEU A 104 -25.05 -4.74 -22.33
C LEU A 104 -26.50 -4.24 -22.38
N SER A 105 -27.37 -4.85 -21.58
CA SER A 105 -28.78 -4.47 -21.50
C SER A 105 -29.09 -3.63 -20.25
N ASN A 106 -28.37 -3.84 -19.14
CA ASN A 106 -28.65 -3.24 -17.85
C ASN A 106 -27.76 -2.02 -17.55
N TYR A 107 -28.06 -0.89 -18.19
CA TYR A 107 -27.38 0.37 -17.89
C TYR A 107 -27.59 0.87 -16.44
N GLN A 108 -28.64 0.42 -15.76
CA GLN A 108 -28.89 0.76 -14.36
C GLN A 108 -27.81 0.15 -13.43
N LEU A 109 -27.22 -0.99 -13.81
CA LEU A 109 -26.09 -1.56 -13.09
C LEU A 109 -24.89 -0.61 -13.08
N LEU A 110 -24.58 0.03 -14.22
CA LEU A 110 -23.48 1.01 -14.30
C LEU A 110 -23.73 2.22 -13.39
N ALA A 111 -24.98 2.69 -13.30
CA ALA A 111 -25.34 3.77 -12.37
C ALA A 111 -25.17 3.34 -10.91
N SER A 112 -25.54 2.11 -10.56
CA SER A 112 -25.34 1.53 -9.23
C SER A 112 -23.85 1.36 -8.89
N MET A 113 -23.03 0.92 -9.84
CA MET A 113 -21.56 0.87 -9.71
C MET A 113 -20.99 2.25 -9.39
N LYS A 114 -21.40 3.27 -10.15
CA LYS A 114 -20.98 4.67 -9.94
C LYS A 114 -21.32 5.16 -8.54
N LYS A 115 -22.54 4.89 -8.06
CA LYS A 115 -23.00 5.27 -6.72
C LYS A 115 -22.22 4.55 -5.62
N ALA A 116 -21.85 3.29 -5.85
CA ALA A 116 -21.09 2.47 -4.91
C ALA A 116 -19.56 2.71 -4.96
N GLY A 117 -19.09 3.64 -5.80
CA GLY A 117 -17.66 3.95 -5.96
C GLY A 117 -16.86 2.86 -6.68
N VAL A 118 -17.53 2.01 -7.48
CA VAL A 118 -16.87 1.00 -8.31
C VAL A 118 -16.51 1.62 -9.65
N SER A 119 -15.21 1.69 -9.96
CA SER A 119 -14.73 2.18 -11.26
C SER A 119 -14.64 1.06 -12.29
N LEU A 120 -14.73 1.43 -13.57
CA LEU A 120 -14.73 0.49 -14.68
C LEU A 120 -13.82 1.00 -15.80
N THR A 121 -12.86 0.18 -16.19
CA THR A 121 -12.05 0.39 -17.39
C THR A 121 -12.38 -0.68 -18.42
N THR A 122 -12.57 -0.25 -19.67
CA THR A 122 -12.84 -1.12 -20.82
C THR A 122 -11.63 -1.10 -21.76
N VAL A 123 -11.17 -2.28 -22.13
CA VAL A 123 -10.02 -2.49 -23.01
C VAL A 123 -10.52 -3.23 -24.25
N GLY A 124 -10.70 -2.48 -25.34
CA GLY A 124 -11.15 -3.02 -26.62
C GLY A 124 -9.97 -3.62 -27.37
N VAL A 125 -9.98 -4.92 -27.63
CA VAL A 125 -8.93 -5.65 -28.35
C VAL A 125 -9.49 -6.19 -29.65
N ALA A 126 -8.92 -5.76 -30.78
CA ALA A 126 -9.37 -6.20 -32.11
C ALA A 126 -10.89 -6.05 -32.33
N THR A 127 -11.45 -4.92 -31.88
CA THR A 127 -12.90 -4.69 -31.91
C THR A 127 -13.49 -4.71 -33.33
N HIS A 128 -14.72 -5.22 -33.48
CA HIS A 128 -15.41 -5.36 -34.78
C HIS A 128 -15.75 -4.02 -35.47
N GLY A 129 -15.41 -2.89 -34.86
CA GLY A 129 -15.49 -1.57 -35.50
C GLY A 129 -15.70 -0.42 -34.53
N VAL A 130 -15.89 0.76 -35.10
CA VAL A 130 -16.04 2.03 -34.35
C VAL A 130 -17.28 2.02 -33.45
N ASN A 131 -18.33 1.26 -33.82
CA ASN A 131 -19.54 1.14 -33.02
C ASN A 131 -19.27 0.43 -31.70
N GLU A 132 -18.52 -0.68 -31.71
CA GLU A 132 -18.17 -1.41 -30.49
C GLU A 132 -17.21 -0.61 -29.61
N ASP A 133 -16.25 0.09 -30.21
CA ASP A 133 -15.42 1.07 -29.48
C ASP A 133 -16.28 2.14 -28.77
N GLY A 134 -17.33 2.62 -29.45
CA GLY A 134 -18.30 3.58 -28.93
C GLY A 134 -19.05 3.04 -27.72
N LYS A 135 -19.57 1.80 -27.81
CA LYS A 135 -20.27 1.13 -26.70
C LYS A 135 -19.36 0.94 -25.49
N LEU A 136 -18.14 0.46 -25.69
CA LEU A 136 -17.16 0.25 -24.62
C LEU A 136 -16.78 1.57 -23.92
N ARG A 137 -16.64 2.66 -24.68
CA ARG A 137 -16.39 4.00 -24.15
C ARG A 137 -17.57 4.52 -23.33
N GLU A 138 -18.79 4.35 -23.83
CA GLU A 138 -20.00 4.74 -23.11
C GLU A 138 -20.15 3.96 -21.81
N MET A 139 -19.88 2.65 -21.84
CA MET A 139 -19.92 1.79 -20.66
C MET A 139 -18.96 2.28 -19.56
N ALA A 140 -17.70 2.56 -19.89
CA ALA A 140 -16.73 3.09 -18.92
C ALA A 140 -17.15 4.47 -18.35
N ALA A 141 -17.63 5.37 -19.21
CA ALA A 141 -18.05 6.72 -18.82
C ALA A 141 -19.29 6.72 -17.90
N LYS A 142 -20.25 5.83 -18.15
CA LYS A 142 -21.46 5.71 -17.33
C LYS A 142 -21.19 5.05 -15.98
N ALA A 143 -20.29 4.07 -15.94
CA ALA A 143 -19.99 3.31 -14.74
C ALA A 143 -19.22 4.09 -13.66
N SER A 144 -18.42 5.10 -14.03
CA SER A 144 -17.68 5.88 -13.01
C SER A 144 -17.15 7.22 -13.50
N ARG A 145 -16.84 8.12 -12.57
CA ARG A 145 -16.16 9.41 -12.88
C ARG A 145 -14.68 9.26 -13.26
N GLY A 146 -14.09 8.08 -13.09
CA GLY A 146 -12.68 7.78 -13.39
C GLY A 146 -12.49 6.56 -14.30
N GLY A 147 -13.54 6.13 -14.99
CA GLY A 147 -13.48 5.02 -15.92
C GLY A 147 -12.75 5.42 -17.19
N SER A 148 -11.94 4.50 -17.73
CA SER A 148 -11.16 4.73 -18.95
C SER A 148 -11.56 3.74 -20.03
N PHE A 149 -11.48 4.16 -21.30
CA PHE A 149 -11.53 3.26 -22.44
C PHE A 149 -10.19 3.27 -23.14
N HIS A 150 -9.64 2.09 -23.40
CA HIS A 150 -8.41 1.91 -24.15
C HIS A 150 -8.67 1.07 -25.39
N LYS A 151 -8.44 1.64 -26.57
CA LYS A 151 -8.42 0.88 -27.83
C LYS A 151 -7.04 0.27 -28.03
N VAL A 152 -6.99 -1.03 -28.23
CA VAL A 152 -5.76 -1.78 -28.42
C VAL A 152 -5.66 -2.26 -29.86
N ILE A 153 -4.74 -1.64 -30.59
CA ILE A 153 -4.41 -2.00 -31.97
C ILE A 153 -3.29 -3.05 -31.98
N SER A 154 -2.38 -3.01 -31.01
CA SER A 154 -1.29 -3.98 -30.87
C SER A 154 -1.32 -4.66 -29.51
N PRO A 155 -1.23 -6.00 -29.45
CA PRO A 155 -1.21 -6.75 -28.19
C PRO A 155 -0.06 -6.36 -27.26
N LYS A 156 1.03 -5.85 -27.83
CA LYS A 156 2.20 -5.35 -27.09
C LYS A 156 1.88 -4.17 -26.17
N ALA A 157 0.78 -3.45 -26.41
CA ALA A 157 0.35 -2.33 -25.56
C ALA A 157 -0.42 -2.78 -24.31
N LEU A 158 -1.00 -3.98 -24.32
CA LEU A 158 -1.84 -4.48 -23.23
C LEU A 158 -1.15 -4.52 -21.86
N PRO A 159 0.11 -4.99 -21.75
CA PRO A 159 0.85 -4.94 -20.48
C PRO A 159 0.91 -3.55 -19.86
N ALA A 160 1.19 -2.52 -20.67
CA ALA A 160 1.36 -1.15 -20.17
C ALA A 160 0.03 -0.56 -19.67
N ILE A 161 -1.06 -0.79 -20.41
CA ILE A 161 -2.41 -0.39 -20.01
C ILE A 161 -2.75 -1.04 -18.67
N TYR A 162 -2.56 -2.34 -18.53
CA TYR A 162 -2.92 -3.03 -17.29
C TYR A 162 -2.08 -2.61 -16.09
N ILE A 163 -0.78 -2.35 -16.27
CA ILE A 163 0.05 -1.81 -15.20
C ILE A 163 -0.46 -0.44 -14.76
N LYS A 164 -0.89 0.40 -15.71
CA LYS A 164 -1.46 1.73 -15.42
C LYS A 164 -2.77 1.62 -14.65
N GLU A 165 -3.70 0.76 -15.09
CA GLU A 165 -5.01 0.61 -14.46
C GLU A 165 -4.92 -0.08 -13.10
N THR A 166 -4.07 -1.10 -12.96
CA THR A 166 -3.78 -1.75 -11.67
C THR A 166 -3.17 -0.75 -10.68
N ARG A 167 -2.41 0.24 -11.17
CA ARG A 167 -1.89 1.32 -10.33
C ARG A 167 -2.99 2.25 -9.79
N LEU A 168 -4.13 2.41 -10.47
CA LEU A 168 -5.24 3.21 -9.92
C LEU A 168 -5.80 2.57 -8.65
N VAL A 169 -5.86 1.24 -8.60
CA VAL A 169 -6.21 0.49 -7.37
C VAL A 169 -5.12 0.66 -6.32
N SER A 170 -3.85 0.54 -6.73
CA SER A 170 -2.72 0.75 -5.83
C SER A 170 -2.55 2.22 -5.40
N GLN A 171 -3.22 3.20 -6.00
CA GLN A 171 -3.17 4.58 -5.55
C GLN A 171 -4.06 4.84 -4.32
N SER A 172 -4.82 3.84 -3.85
CA SER A 172 -5.58 3.88 -2.60
C SER A 172 -4.71 3.82 -1.33
N PHE A 173 -3.38 3.86 -1.46
CA PHE A 173 -2.50 3.99 -0.30
C PHE A 173 -2.68 5.33 0.40
N VAL A 174 -3.35 6.33 -0.15
CA VAL A 174 -3.57 7.59 0.57
C VAL A 174 -4.89 7.57 1.32
N ALA A 175 -4.83 7.62 2.66
CA ALA A 175 -5.97 7.96 3.51
C ALA A 175 -6.07 9.48 3.65
N THR A 176 -7.27 10.06 3.57
CA THR A 176 -7.51 11.52 3.64
C THR A 176 -8.51 11.93 4.73
N ASN A 177 -8.86 10.98 5.61
CA ASN A 177 -9.77 11.25 6.72
C ASN A 177 -9.00 11.86 7.90
N ARG A 178 -9.70 12.67 8.71
CA ARG A 178 -9.17 13.14 10.00
C ARG A 178 -8.99 11.94 10.93
N PHE A 179 -7.85 11.86 11.59
CA PHE A 179 -7.58 10.88 12.64
C PHE A 179 -6.63 11.46 13.70
N VAL A 180 -6.59 10.85 14.88
CA VAL A 180 -5.62 11.18 15.92
C VAL A 180 -4.57 10.05 15.95
N PRO A 181 -3.29 10.34 15.62
CA PRO A 181 -2.23 9.35 15.72
C PRO A 181 -2.01 8.92 17.18
N GLN A 182 -1.60 7.68 17.39
CA GLN A 182 -1.30 7.14 18.71
C GLN A 182 0.21 7.05 18.90
N LEU A 183 0.73 7.62 19.99
CA LEU A 183 2.11 7.40 20.40
C LEU A 183 2.22 5.98 21.01
N LEU A 184 2.91 5.08 20.32
CA LEU A 184 3.06 3.68 20.75
C LEU A 184 4.35 3.47 21.54
N LEU A 185 5.44 4.10 21.10
CA LEU A 185 6.73 4.05 21.76
C LEU A 185 7.23 5.47 22.04
N ARG A 186 7.64 5.70 23.29
CA ARG A 186 8.29 6.93 23.71
C ARG A 186 9.79 6.67 23.86
N GLY A 187 10.56 7.02 22.83
CA GLY A 187 12.01 6.83 22.79
C GLY A 187 12.56 7.20 21.41
N GLY A 188 13.86 7.50 21.34
CA GLY A 188 14.50 7.90 20.09
C GLY A 188 13.83 9.14 19.47
N PRO A 189 13.25 9.06 18.25
CA PRO A 189 12.67 10.22 17.58
C PRO A 189 11.38 10.77 18.20
N THR A 190 10.84 10.14 19.26
CA THR A 190 9.58 10.54 19.91
C THR A 190 9.70 10.86 21.40
N GLU A 191 10.91 10.86 21.97
CA GLU A 191 11.16 10.94 23.41
C GLU A 191 10.47 12.14 24.11
N LYS A 192 10.53 13.31 23.49
CA LYS A 192 10.03 14.59 24.01
C LYS A 192 8.62 14.94 23.51
N LEU A 193 7.94 14.03 22.82
CA LEU A 193 6.57 14.27 22.35
C LEU A 193 5.55 14.14 23.49
N PRO A 194 4.43 14.89 23.45
CA PRO A 194 3.32 14.66 24.37
C PRO A 194 2.68 13.29 24.11
N GLU A 195 2.05 12.72 25.14
CA GLU A 195 1.32 11.45 25.01
C GLU A 195 0.12 11.58 24.06
N GLN A 196 -0.60 12.71 24.15
CA GLN A 196 -1.71 13.03 23.24
C GLN A 196 -1.20 13.84 22.06
N LEU A 197 -1.23 13.24 20.88
CA LEU A 197 -0.85 13.88 19.63
C LEU A 197 -2.02 14.65 19.03
N LYS A 198 -1.71 15.72 18.27
CA LYS A 198 -2.74 16.45 17.53
C LYS A 198 -3.22 15.65 16.31
N PRO A 199 -4.42 15.93 15.79
CA PRO A 199 -4.95 15.23 14.62
C PRO A 199 -4.09 15.43 13.36
N LEU A 200 -4.16 14.46 12.46
CA LEU A 200 -3.69 14.55 11.08
C LEU A 200 -4.87 14.29 10.13
N TYR A 201 -4.74 14.73 8.88
CA TYR A 201 -5.82 14.68 7.88
C TYR A 201 -5.49 13.81 6.67
N GLY A 202 -4.44 13.02 6.79
CA GLY A 202 -4.10 12.02 5.80
C GLY A 202 -2.75 11.39 6.06
N TYR A 203 -2.52 10.25 5.43
CA TYR A 203 -1.28 9.50 5.49
C TYR A 203 -1.23 8.50 4.34
N VAL A 204 -0.03 8.07 4.00
CA VAL A 204 0.20 6.97 3.08
C VAL A 204 0.15 5.66 3.89
N ARG A 205 -0.93 4.89 3.72
CA ARG A 205 -1.07 3.49 4.11
C ARG A 205 0.11 2.71 3.56
N THR A 206 0.98 2.31 4.47
CA THR A 206 2.12 1.45 4.22
C THR A 206 2.14 0.36 5.29
N THR A 207 3.04 -0.60 5.15
CA THR A 207 3.26 -1.64 6.16
C THR A 207 4.71 -1.59 6.63
N PRO A 208 4.97 -1.87 7.91
CA PRO A 208 6.34 -2.07 8.38
C PRO A 208 6.99 -3.21 7.60
N LYS A 209 8.30 -3.12 7.37
CA LYS A 209 9.06 -4.24 6.80
C LYS A 209 9.03 -5.39 7.81
N GLN A 210 8.94 -6.63 7.33
CA GLN A 210 8.98 -7.83 8.17
C GLN A 210 10.39 -8.04 8.75
N SER A 211 10.69 -7.34 9.83
CA SER A 211 11.95 -7.40 10.56
C SER A 211 11.68 -6.98 12.01
N PRO A 212 12.21 -7.72 13.01
CA PRO A 212 12.04 -7.36 14.41
C PRO A 212 12.75 -6.05 14.79
N LEU A 213 13.63 -5.56 13.92
CA LEU A 213 14.39 -4.32 14.12
C LEU A 213 13.60 -3.05 13.73
N VAL A 214 12.42 -3.21 13.11
CA VAL A 214 11.56 -2.09 12.73
C VAL A 214 10.68 -1.73 13.92
N GLU A 215 10.80 -0.49 14.36
CA GLU A 215 10.06 0.07 15.49
C GLU A 215 8.96 1.00 14.94
N ILE A 216 7.71 0.80 15.37
CA ILE A 216 6.61 1.73 15.07
C ILE A 216 6.42 2.64 16.27
N ALA A 217 6.85 3.89 16.14
CA ALA A 217 6.79 4.85 17.23
C ALA A 217 5.44 5.56 17.31
N ILE A 218 4.83 5.85 16.15
CA ILE A 218 3.50 6.46 16.06
C ILE A 218 2.62 5.62 15.15
N GLY A 219 1.53 5.10 15.71
CA GLY A 219 0.50 4.33 15.02
C GLY A 219 -0.58 5.22 14.40
N GLY A 220 -1.08 4.80 13.25
CA GLY A 220 -2.27 5.35 12.61
C GLY A 220 -3.52 4.53 12.93
N PRO A 221 -4.66 4.85 12.29
CA PRO A 221 -5.90 4.10 12.46
C PRO A 221 -5.70 2.65 12.04
N GLN A 222 -6.21 1.70 12.83
CA GLN A 222 -6.22 0.29 12.47
C GLN A 222 -7.39 -0.03 11.54
N LEU A 223 -7.18 -0.96 10.60
CA LEU A 223 -8.26 -1.56 9.80
C LEU A 223 -8.21 -3.08 10.02
N GLY A 224 -9.12 -3.60 10.84
CA GLY A 224 -9.04 -4.97 11.34
C GLY A 224 -7.78 -5.15 12.20
N GLU A 225 -6.99 -6.17 11.89
CA GLU A 225 -5.69 -6.44 12.57
C GLU A 225 -4.53 -5.63 11.98
N GLN A 226 -4.75 -4.87 10.91
CA GLN A 226 -3.68 -4.17 10.23
C GLN A 226 -3.44 -2.77 10.80
N GLU A 227 -2.21 -2.53 11.26
CA GLU A 227 -1.74 -1.22 11.68
C GLU A 227 -1.05 -0.49 10.51
N PHE A 228 -1.37 0.80 10.34
CA PHE A 228 -0.68 1.66 9.39
C PHE A 228 0.24 2.63 10.16
N PRO A 229 1.58 2.51 10.05
CA PRO A 229 2.49 3.35 10.81
C PRO A 229 2.47 4.79 10.29
N ILE A 230 2.42 5.76 11.21
CA ILE A 230 2.62 7.19 10.93
C ILE A 230 4.10 7.55 11.04
N LEU A 231 4.77 7.02 12.05
CA LEU A 231 6.22 7.12 12.22
C LEU A 231 6.77 5.73 12.54
N ALA A 232 7.67 5.25 11.69
CA ALA A 232 8.45 4.04 11.94
C ALA A 232 9.93 4.31 11.70
N TYR A 233 10.80 3.63 12.45
CA TYR A 233 12.24 3.77 12.30
C TYR A 233 12.96 2.43 12.41
N TRP A 234 14.17 2.35 11.88
CA TRP A 234 14.98 1.15 11.83
C TRP A 234 16.48 1.47 11.83
N HIS A 235 17.27 0.66 12.54
CA HIS A 235 18.72 0.58 12.38
C HIS A 235 19.09 -0.53 11.40
N TYR A 236 19.63 -0.17 10.22
CA TYR A 236 20.08 -1.13 9.22
C TYR A 236 21.58 -1.01 8.99
N GLY A 237 22.33 -2.04 9.41
CA GLY A 237 23.78 -1.99 9.43
C GLY A 237 24.27 -0.86 10.33
N LEU A 238 25.08 0.05 9.78
CA LEU A 238 25.58 1.25 10.48
C LEU A 238 24.68 2.48 10.30
N GLY A 239 23.59 2.35 9.54
CA GLY A 239 22.70 3.45 9.20
C GLY A 239 21.41 3.44 10.01
N LYS A 240 20.77 4.60 10.03
CA LYS A 240 19.41 4.79 10.54
C LYS A 240 18.49 5.14 9.38
N ALA A 241 17.26 4.64 9.44
CA ALA A 241 16.19 5.00 8.53
C ALA A 241 14.96 5.37 9.34
N ILE A 242 14.28 6.44 8.92
CA ILE A 242 13.02 6.88 9.51
C ILE A 242 12.03 7.14 8.38
N ALA A 243 10.77 6.75 8.60
CA ALA A 243 9.69 6.92 7.65
C ALA A 243 8.52 7.60 8.37
N PHE A 244 8.25 8.83 7.97
CA PHE A 244 7.02 9.54 8.31
C PHE A 244 6.07 9.48 7.12
N THR A 245 4.83 9.02 7.34
CA THR A 245 3.90 8.67 6.25
C THR A 245 2.79 9.69 6.04
N SER A 246 2.68 10.70 6.89
CA SER A 246 1.88 11.91 6.63
C SER A 246 2.72 12.96 5.90
N ASP A 247 2.14 14.11 5.58
CA ASP A 247 2.88 15.20 4.94
C ASP A 247 3.42 16.24 5.93
N ALA A 248 4.33 17.09 5.43
CA ALA A 248 5.00 18.17 6.16
C ALA A 248 4.92 19.46 5.32
N ARG A 249 3.71 19.77 4.81
CA ARG A 249 3.53 20.70 3.69
C ARG A 249 2.65 21.89 4.04
N SER A 250 2.05 21.90 5.23
CA SER A 250 1.18 23.01 5.62
C SER A 250 1.95 24.32 5.65
N GLN A 251 1.44 25.31 4.93
CA GLN A 251 1.96 26.68 4.89
C GLN A 251 0.83 27.67 5.24
N PRO A 252 1.15 28.90 5.67
CA PRO A 252 0.14 29.95 5.83
C PRO A 252 -0.71 30.09 4.56
N GLY A 253 -2.03 29.91 4.69
CA GLY A 253 -2.98 29.97 3.57
C GLY A 253 -3.06 28.72 2.68
N ARG A 254 -2.27 27.68 2.93
CA ARG A 254 -2.29 26.39 2.20
C ARG A 254 -2.21 25.21 3.17
N PRO A 255 -3.33 24.82 3.81
CA PRO A 255 -3.33 23.70 4.75
C PRO A 255 -3.13 22.37 4.02
N ALA A 256 -2.33 21.48 4.61
CA ALA A 256 -2.10 20.12 4.16
C ALA A 256 -2.55 19.09 5.23
N TRP A 257 -2.07 17.84 5.19
CA TRP A 257 -2.50 16.82 6.16
C TRP A 257 -1.98 17.07 7.59
N ASP A 258 -0.88 17.80 7.74
CA ASP A 258 -0.25 18.18 9.01
C ASP A 258 -0.72 19.50 9.63
N ARG A 259 -1.79 20.11 9.11
CA ARG A 259 -2.22 21.47 9.49
C ARG A 259 -2.37 21.74 11.00
N ASP A 260 -2.82 20.76 11.77
CA ASP A 260 -2.97 20.92 13.23
C ASP A 260 -1.63 20.79 13.95
N TRP A 261 -0.70 20.01 13.39
CA TRP A 261 0.67 19.93 13.89
C TRP A 261 1.40 21.23 13.59
N ALA A 262 1.42 21.65 12.33
CA ALA A 262 2.10 22.86 11.83
C ALA A 262 1.65 24.16 12.52
N SER A 263 0.41 24.20 13.04
CA SER A 263 -0.12 25.33 13.81
C SER A 263 0.15 25.21 15.32
N SER A 264 1.11 24.39 15.75
CA SER A 264 1.38 24.14 17.17
C SER A 264 2.83 23.80 17.49
N ASP A 265 3.16 23.89 18.77
CA ASP A 265 4.50 23.63 19.29
C ASP A 265 5.00 22.19 19.08
N ILE A 266 4.11 21.25 18.73
CA ILE A 266 4.52 19.87 18.43
C ILE A 266 5.34 19.80 17.13
N TYR A 267 5.12 20.72 16.18
CA TYR A 267 5.75 20.65 14.86
C TYR A 267 7.28 20.71 14.95
N SER A 268 7.81 21.74 15.61
CA SER A 268 9.25 21.90 15.80
C SER A 268 9.83 20.76 16.64
N LYS A 269 9.17 20.41 17.76
CA LYS A 269 9.62 19.31 18.64
C LYS A 269 9.69 17.96 17.91
N PHE A 270 8.75 17.70 17.02
CA PHE A 270 8.72 16.48 16.22
C PHE A 270 9.85 16.47 15.21
N TRP A 271 9.94 17.51 14.37
CA TRP A 271 10.94 17.53 13.29
C TRP A 271 12.37 17.63 13.81
N GLU A 272 12.62 18.38 14.90
CA GLU A 272 13.93 18.42 15.55
C GLU A 272 14.38 17.02 15.98
N GLN A 273 13.53 16.28 16.69
CA GLN A 273 13.88 14.93 17.15
C GLN A 273 14.01 13.92 16.01
N VAL A 274 13.13 13.97 15.00
CA VAL A 274 13.21 13.10 13.83
C VAL A 274 14.50 13.34 13.05
N VAL A 275 14.85 14.61 12.81
CA VAL A 275 16.06 14.97 12.09
C VAL A 275 17.29 14.63 12.93
N GLU A 276 17.37 15.08 14.19
CA GLU A 276 18.48 14.80 15.11
C GLU A 276 18.72 13.30 15.27
N TRP A 277 17.66 12.50 15.45
CA TRP A 277 17.77 11.06 15.55
C TRP A 277 18.31 10.43 14.26
N SER A 278 17.90 10.94 13.09
CA SER A 278 18.33 10.44 11.78
C SER A 278 19.78 10.79 11.44
N LEU A 279 20.33 11.84 12.05
CA LEU A 279 21.72 12.20 11.87
C LEU A 279 22.65 11.12 12.43
N ARG A 280 23.82 10.98 11.79
CA ARG A 280 24.90 10.19 12.37
C ARG A 280 25.25 10.82 13.71
N PRO A 281 25.31 10.05 14.81
CA PRO A 281 25.82 10.57 16.07
C PRO A 281 27.16 11.25 15.81
N THR A 282 27.39 12.43 16.38
CA THR A 282 28.70 13.06 16.37
C THR A 282 29.63 12.08 17.06
N GLU A 283 30.43 11.37 16.26
CA GLU A 283 31.44 10.50 16.81
C GLU A 283 32.40 11.42 17.57
N THR A 284 32.48 11.24 18.88
CA THR A 284 33.72 11.49 19.60
C THR A 284 34.72 10.43 19.14
N GLY A 285 35.09 10.48 17.84
CA GLY A 285 35.80 9.59 16.90
C GLY A 285 36.45 8.27 17.33
N ARG A 286 36.06 7.66 18.44
CA ARG A 286 36.81 6.59 19.12
C ARG A 286 35.92 5.53 19.73
N MET A 287 34.62 5.79 19.84
CA MET A 287 33.64 4.88 20.44
C MET A 287 32.25 5.07 19.83
N THR A 288 31.63 3.97 19.40
CA THR A 288 30.23 3.91 18.97
C THR A 288 29.49 2.99 19.94
N MET A 289 28.34 3.44 20.44
CA MET A 289 27.48 2.67 21.35
C MET A 289 26.14 2.41 20.66
N MET A 290 25.67 1.18 20.72
CA MET A 290 24.33 0.75 20.31
C MET A 290 23.63 0.07 21.49
N THR A 291 22.33 0.30 21.62
CA THR A 291 21.49 -0.36 22.63
C THR A 291 20.38 -1.15 21.95
N GLU A 292 20.16 -2.36 22.42
CA GLU A 292 19.08 -3.25 21.99
C GLU A 292 18.27 -3.62 23.25
N TYR A 293 16.97 -3.34 23.24
CA TYR A 293 16.07 -3.73 24.33
C TYR A 293 15.29 -4.98 23.91
N ASN A 294 15.35 -6.03 24.70
CA ASN A 294 14.63 -7.28 24.44
C ASN A 294 14.22 -7.95 25.77
N ASP A 295 12.92 -8.17 25.98
CA ASP A 295 12.35 -8.83 27.16
C ASP A 295 12.94 -8.36 28.50
N GLY A 296 12.94 -7.04 28.74
CA GLY A 296 13.43 -6.47 30.00
C GLY A 296 14.95 -6.44 30.15
N LYS A 297 15.71 -6.87 29.13
CA LYS A 297 17.18 -6.77 29.10
C LYS A 297 17.62 -5.70 28.10
N VAL A 298 18.57 -4.87 28.52
CA VAL A 298 19.26 -3.93 27.64
C VAL A 298 20.62 -4.54 27.28
N LYS A 299 20.82 -4.84 26.01
CA LYS A 299 22.11 -5.22 25.46
C LYS A 299 22.79 -3.97 24.91
N VAL A 300 23.96 -3.64 25.47
CA VAL A 300 24.79 -2.54 24.99
C VAL A 300 25.93 -3.13 24.18
N ILE A 301 26.07 -2.68 22.94
CA ILE A 301 27.17 -3.04 22.04
C ILE A 301 28.06 -1.81 21.89
N VAL A 302 29.35 -1.96 22.18
CA VAL A 302 30.35 -0.91 22.04
C VAL A 302 31.36 -1.34 20.99
N ASP A 303 31.54 -0.53 19.94
CA ASP A 303 32.71 -0.60 19.04
C ASP A 303 33.63 0.56 19.39
N ALA A 304 34.90 0.29 19.62
CA ALA A 304 35.88 1.31 19.99
C ALA A 304 37.19 1.10 19.23
N ARG A 305 37.81 2.20 18.80
CA ARG A 305 38.95 2.18 17.89
C ARG A 305 40.03 3.18 18.31
N ASP A 306 41.29 2.83 18.02
CA ASP A 306 42.44 3.71 18.22
C ASP A 306 42.60 4.73 17.08
N ASP A 307 43.58 5.63 17.19
CA ASP A 307 43.87 6.66 16.18
C ASP A 307 44.28 6.08 14.81
N ASN A 308 44.61 4.78 14.76
CA ASN A 308 44.94 4.04 13.54
C ASN A 308 43.76 3.16 13.06
N ASN A 309 42.54 3.39 13.58
CA ASN A 309 41.32 2.68 13.24
C ASN A 309 41.36 1.17 13.56
N ARG A 310 42.20 0.73 14.51
CA ARG A 310 42.27 -0.66 14.99
C ARG A 310 41.27 -0.89 16.13
N PRO A 311 40.61 -2.06 16.21
CA PRO A 311 39.72 -2.39 17.32
C PRO A 311 40.47 -2.36 18.64
N LEU A 312 39.93 -1.64 19.63
CA LEU A 312 40.38 -1.69 21.01
C LEU A 312 39.69 -2.85 21.71
N THR A 313 40.39 -3.98 21.85
CA THR A 313 39.85 -5.21 22.45
C THR A 313 39.93 -5.23 23.98
N ASP A 314 40.82 -4.44 24.56
CA ASP A 314 41.20 -4.54 25.98
C ASP A 314 40.56 -3.43 26.83
N LEU A 315 39.37 -2.98 26.43
CA LEU A 315 38.65 -1.93 27.13
C LEU A 315 37.90 -2.48 28.34
N ILE A 316 38.15 -1.88 29.50
CA ILE A 316 37.29 -2.04 30.67
C ILE A 316 36.13 -1.07 30.53
N LEU A 317 35.00 -1.58 30.03
CA LEU A 317 33.76 -0.82 29.94
C LEU A 317 33.17 -0.65 31.34
N ARG A 318 33.02 0.60 31.79
CA ARG A 318 32.24 0.95 32.97
C ARG A 318 30.93 1.58 32.53
N GLY A 319 29.81 1.01 32.97
CA GLY A 319 28.46 1.50 32.67
C GLY A 319 27.71 1.83 33.96
N GLY A 320 26.90 2.88 33.91
CA GLY A 320 25.94 3.21 34.96
C GLY A 320 24.53 3.26 34.36
N VAL A 321 23.54 2.83 35.13
CA VAL A 321 22.12 2.91 34.74
C VAL A 321 21.44 3.92 35.64
N THR A 322 20.88 4.97 35.05
CA THR A 322 20.11 5.98 35.79
C THR A 322 18.63 5.78 35.51
N SER A 323 17.85 5.49 36.56
CA SER A 323 16.39 5.42 36.46
C SER A 323 15.78 6.83 36.46
N PRO A 324 14.70 7.09 35.70
CA PRO A 324 14.08 8.43 35.60
C PRO A 324 13.32 8.93 36.85
N MET A 325 13.58 8.44 38.07
CA MET A 325 12.89 8.87 39.29
C MET A 325 13.78 9.73 40.23
N VAL A 326 13.35 11.00 40.35
CA VAL A 326 13.54 12.06 41.37
C VAL A 326 14.31 11.69 42.67
N LYS A 327 15.34 12.50 43.01
CA LYS A 327 16.09 12.69 44.29
C LYS A 327 16.16 11.47 45.25
N ASP A 328 17.35 10.91 45.49
CA ASP A 328 18.32 11.31 46.53
C ASP A 328 19.49 10.30 46.65
N ASP A 329 20.64 10.83 47.07
CA ASP A 329 21.83 10.27 47.73
C ASP A 329 22.48 8.94 47.29
N ARG A 330 23.71 9.09 46.75
CA ARG A 330 24.93 8.27 46.95
C ARG A 330 24.79 6.74 47.06
N LYS A 331 25.48 6.03 46.15
CA LYS A 331 26.72 5.27 46.46
C LYS A 331 27.42 4.86 45.16
N GLN A 332 28.72 5.15 45.09
CA GLN A 332 29.66 4.51 44.16
C GLN A 332 29.96 3.11 44.71
N GLU A 333 29.87 2.10 43.85
CA GLU A 333 30.67 0.87 43.94
C GLU A 333 31.35 0.63 42.59
#